data_AF-A0A519WAS2-F1
#
_entry.id   AF-A0A519WAS2-F1
#
_cell.length_a   1.000
_cell.length_b   1.000
_cell.length_c   1.000
_cell.angle_alpha   90.00
_cell.angle_beta   90.00
_cell.angle_gamma   90.00
#
_symmetry.space_group_name_H-M   'P 1'
#
loop_
_entity.id
_entity.type
_entity.pdbx_description
1 polymer ?
#
loop_
_entity_poly.entity_id
_entity_poly.type
_entity_poly.pdbx_seq_one_letter_code
_entity_poly.pdbx_strand_id
1 'polypeptide(L)'
;MKKIVFIIVALFIAIVTMAYLYFSGLSSDDKINQHSLYAAAAESSIIFSFENEQSIVDILKTQELLKEIAGAKKVQELQEISSSLLSISGITKFFEKQNVYISLVPGLDKSIDFLYSTQINHDYTQEELLQAIRSSSVDVKAENGIMKLSFNDSTGFFVGIKDNLLLLSTNSNLVKKGLVVKRDQSGRFANFIQANSRVAKNSLAEVYINFEMLPTLLKTIMPGQLSGELAPLDHQNAYAALMYNFSREKILFTGSTEPQNSTHYFSIFSTEQAQKISITNILPDNTASYTAYGITSYSSFRPLLQQWFKTNGMEKKVGKSINDINTE
;
A
#
# COMPACT_ATOMS: atom_id res chain seq x y z
N MET A 1 59.58 4.35 -1.48
CA MET A 1 58.60 4.01 -2.54
C MET A 1 57.89 2.68 -2.30
N LYS A 2 58.59 1.54 -2.18
CA LYS A 2 57.94 0.22 -1.94
C LYS A 2 57.03 0.15 -0.70
N LYS A 3 57.41 0.80 0.42
CA LYS A 3 56.58 0.87 1.64
C LYS A 3 55.29 1.68 1.46
N ILE A 4 55.35 2.77 0.67
CA ILE A 4 54.18 3.62 0.39
C ILE A 4 53.21 2.89 -0.54
N VAL A 5 53.73 2.21 -1.57
CA VAL A 5 52.91 1.37 -2.47
C VAL A 5 52.22 0.25 -1.69
N PHE A 6 52.92 -0.41 -0.76
CA PHE A 6 52.34 -1.45 0.08
C PHE A 6 51.19 -0.91 0.96
N ILE A 7 51.38 0.26 1.58
CA ILE A 7 50.34 0.90 2.40
C ILE A 7 49.12 1.26 1.55
N ILE A 8 49.31 1.82 0.36
CA ILE A 8 48.21 2.19 -0.54
C ILE A 8 47.42 0.95 -0.97
N VAL A 9 48.09 -0.15 -1.32
CA VAL A 9 47.44 -1.40 -1.70
C VAL A 9 46.68 -2.01 -0.52
N ALA A 10 47.26 -2.01 0.68
CA ALA A 10 46.59 -2.50 1.88
C ALA A 10 45.34 -1.67 2.21
N LEU A 11 45.42 -0.34 2.08
CA LEU A 11 44.30 0.57 2.33
C LEU A 11 43.18 0.37 1.29
N PHE A 12 43.54 0.18 0.02
CA PHE A 12 42.60 -0.11 -1.06
C PHE A 12 41.85 -1.43 -0.82
N ILE A 13 42.57 -2.48 -0.42
CA ILE A 13 41.95 -3.77 -0.06
C ILE A 13 40.97 -3.58 1.11
N ALA A 14 41.37 -2.86 2.16
CA ALA A 14 40.49 -2.60 3.31
C ALA A 14 39.20 -1.86 2.93
N ILE A 15 39.29 -0.86 2.05
CA ILE A 15 38.12 -0.13 1.53
C ILE A 15 37.22 -1.05 0.71
N VAL A 16 37.78 -1.88 -0.19
CA VAL A 16 37.01 -2.83 -1.00
C VAL A 16 36.33 -3.88 -0.10
N THR A 17 37.02 -4.37 0.93
CA THR A 17 36.43 -5.32 1.90
C THR A 17 35.32 -4.68 2.72
N MET A 18 35.49 -3.45 3.20
CA MET A 18 34.44 -2.71 3.90
C MET A 18 33.23 -2.43 3.01
N ALA A 19 33.46 -2.01 1.76
CA ALA A 19 32.41 -1.82 0.79
C ALA A 19 31.67 -3.14 0.50
N TYR A 20 32.42 -4.24 0.28
CA TYR A 20 31.83 -5.55 0.08
C TYR A 20 30.98 -5.99 1.27
N LEU A 21 31.49 -5.87 2.51
CA LEU A 21 30.74 -6.23 3.72
C LEU A 21 29.48 -5.38 3.90
N TYR A 22 29.60 -4.07 3.67
CA TYR A 22 28.47 -3.14 3.72
C TYR A 22 27.40 -3.48 2.69
N PHE A 23 27.78 -3.71 1.42
CA PHE A 23 26.84 -4.07 0.35
C PHE A 23 26.32 -5.50 0.47
N SER A 24 27.12 -6.45 0.99
CA SER A 24 26.68 -7.83 1.22
C SER A 24 25.65 -7.92 2.34
N GLY A 25 25.80 -7.13 3.40
CA GLY A 25 24.81 -7.00 4.46
C GLY A 25 23.48 -6.47 3.93
N LEU A 26 23.53 -5.41 3.11
CA LEU A 26 22.34 -4.84 2.46
C LEU A 26 21.62 -5.80 1.51
N SER A 27 22.35 -6.71 0.84
CA SER A 27 21.77 -7.64 -0.15
C SER A 27 21.14 -8.90 0.44
N SER A 28 21.47 -9.24 1.69
CA SER A 28 21.04 -10.48 2.35
C SER A 28 19.69 -10.31 3.04
N ASP A 29 19.42 -9.12 3.60
CA ASP A 29 18.13 -8.76 4.18
C ASP A 29 17.00 -8.73 3.15
N ASP A 30 17.30 -8.45 1.87
CA ASP A 30 16.26 -8.26 0.85
C ASP A 30 15.53 -9.56 0.44
N LYS A 31 16.18 -10.73 0.43
CA LYS A 31 15.60 -11.93 -0.23
C LYS A 31 14.60 -12.71 0.62
N ILE A 32 14.76 -12.71 1.94
CA ILE A 32 13.84 -13.39 2.87
C ILE A 32 12.71 -12.43 3.29
N ASN A 33 12.97 -11.11 3.30
CA ASN A 33 12.04 -10.07 3.74
C ASN A 33 10.89 -9.72 2.77
N GLN A 34 10.58 -10.52 1.75
CA GLN A 34 9.59 -10.12 0.72
C GLN A 34 8.33 -10.97 0.69
N HIS A 35 8.25 -12.03 1.50
CA HIS A 35 7.05 -12.88 1.55
C HIS A 35 5.81 -12.12 2.02
N SER A 36 5.95 -11.15 2.93
CA SER A 36 4.79 -10.34 3.37
C SER A 36 4.28 -9.42 2.27
N LEU A 37 5.17 -8.75 1.55
CA LEU A 37 4.79 -7.92 0.40
C LEU A 37 4.07 -8.74 -0.68
N TYR A 38 4.56 -9.94 -0.97
CA TYR A 38 3.94 -10.82 -1.97
C TYR A 38 2.55 -11.28 -1.57
N ALA A 39 2.37 -11.68 -0.31
CA ALA A 39 1.06 -12.03 0.22
C ALA A 39 0.10 -10.83 0.23
N ALA A 40 0.59 -9.63 0.55
CA ALA A 40 -0.18 -8.40 0.54
C ALA A 40 -0.63 -8.00 -0.88
N ALA A 41 0.26 -8.08 -1.87
CA ALA A 41 0.01 -7.60 -3.22
C ALA A 41 -0.87 -8.51 -4.09
N ALA A 42 -1.00 -9.80 -3.74
CA ALA A 42 -1.61 -10.80 -4.62
C ALA A 42 -3.08 -10.55 -4.97
N GLU A 43 -3.89 -10.07 -4.02
CA GLU A 43 -5.33 -9.85 -4.24
C GLU A 43 -5.78 -8.43 -3.86
N SER A 44 -4.86 -7.47 -3.77
CA SER A 44 -5.16 -6.13 -3.25
C SER A 44 -5.19 -5.05 -4.32
N SER A 45 -6.12 -4.12 -4.13
CA SER A 45 -6.19 -2.91 -4.95
C SER A 45 -5.48 -1.73 -4.30
N ILE A 46 -5.48 -1.70 -2.97
CA ILE A 46 -4.82 -0.66 -2.17
C ILE A 46 -4.03 -1.37 -1.08
N ILE A 47 -2.78 -0.95 -0.90
CA ILE A 47 -1.92 -1.40 0.20
C ILE A 47 -1.44 -0.19 0.97
N PHE A 48 -1.74 -0.17 2.27
CA PHE A 48 -1.13 0.76 3.21
C PHE A 48 0.14 0.10 3.78
N SER A 49 1.28 0.77 3.71
CA SER A 49 2.57 0.26 4.17
C SER A 49 3.19 1.21 5.17
N PHE A 50 3.76 0.67 6.24
CA PHE A 50 4.52 1.43 7.23
C PHE A 50 5.48 0.51 7.96
N GLU A 51 6.53 1.09 8.54
CA GLU A 51 7.40 0.40 9.47
C GLU A 51 6.73 0.36 10.85
N ASN A 52 6.71 -0.81 11.50
CA ASN A 52 6.10 -0.99 12.82
C ASN A 52 6.93 -0.31 13.92
N GLU A 53 6.69 0.99 14.07
CA GLU A 53 7.23 1.83 15.13
C GLU A 53 6.11 2.46 15.96
N GLN A 54 6.43 2.79 17.22
CA GLN A 54 5.49 3.42 18.15
C GLN A 54 4.92 4.74 17.59
N SER A 55 5.73 5.49 16.84
CA SER A 55 5.37 6.75 16.20
C SER A 55 4.12 6.64 15.31
N ILE A 56 4.00 5.57 14.52
CA ILE A 56 2.87 5.32 13.61
C ILE A 56 1.62 4.94 14.39
N VAL A 57 1.76 4.10 15.41
CA VAL A 57 0.64 3.69 16.26
C VAL A 57 0.01 4.90 16.94
N ASP A 58 0.82 5.82 17.45
CA ASP A 58 0.34 7.03 18.11
C ASP A 58 -0.32 8.00 17.12
N ILE A 59 0.23 8.12 15.91
CA ILE A 59 -0.36 8.92 14.83
C ILE A 59 -1.75 8.39 14.44
N LEU A 60 -1.88 7.08 14.19
CA LEU A 60 -3.14 6.47 13.78
C LEU A 60 -4.22 6.58 14.86
N LYS A 61 -3.86 6.50 16.14
CA LYS A 61 -4.80 6.72 17.27
C LYS A 61 -5.39 8.13 17.29
N THR A 62 -4.64 9.14 16.82
CA THR A 62 -5.08 10.54 16.82
C THR A 62 -5.85 10.96 15.58
N GLN A 63 -6.00 10.08 14.59
CA GLN A 63 -6.57 10.44 13.28
C GLN A 63 -8.09 10.19 13.25
N GLU A 64 -8.86 11.20 13.68
CA GLU A 64 -10.33 11.16 13.66
C GLU A 64 -10.89 11.07 12.23
N LEU A 65 -10.24 11.69 11.24
CA LEU A 65 -10.70 11.67 9.84
C LEU A 65 -10.75 10.24 9.25
N LEU A 66 -9.91 9.33 9.71
CA LEU A 66 -9.96 7.93 9.26
C LEU A 66 -11.24 7.23 9.75
N LYS A 67 -11.82 7.64 10.88
CA LYS A 67 -13.12 7.13 11.34
C LYS A 67 -14.26 7.58 10.44
N GLU A 68 -14.19 8.82 9.95
CA GLU A 68 -15.18 9.36 9.02
C GLU A 68 -15.11 8.66 7.65
N ILE A 69 -13.90 8.31 7.18
CA ILE A 69 -13.70 7.67 5.87
C ILE A 69 -13.96 6.16 5.92
N ALA A 70 -13.36 5.45 6.88
CA ALA A 70 -13.44 3.98 6.95
C ALA A 70 -14.72 3.48 7.65
N GLY A 71 -15.44 4.37 8.34
CA GLY A 71 -16.61 4.06 9.14
C GLY A 71 -16.26 3.59 10.56
N ALA A 72 -17.04 4.05 11.54
CA ALA A 72 -16.79 3.82 12.96
C ALA A 72 -16.62 2.33 13.32
N LYS A 73 -17.43 1.44 12.74
CA LYS A 73 -17.36 -0.01 12.99
C LYS A 73 -16.01 -0.60 12.59
N LYS A 74 -15.49 -0.25 11.40
CA LYS A 74 -14.21 -0.80 10.91
C LYS A 74 -13.02 -0.25 11.68
N VAL A 75 -13.06 1.02 12.09
CA VAL A 75 -12.02 1.56 12.97
C VAL A 75 -12.08 0.93 14.35
N GLN A 76 -13.27 0.68 14.88
CA GLN A 76 -13.42 -0.05 16.14
C GLN A 76 -12.87 -1.47 16.05
N GLU A 77 -13.21 -2.24 15.00
CA GLU A 77 -12.63 -3.57 14.74
C GLU A 77 -11.09 -3.51 14.69
N LEU A 78 -10.50 -2.52 14.00
CA LEU A 78 -9.05 -2.32 13.94
C LEU A 78 -8.45 -1.99 15.32
N GLN A 79 -9.11 -1.15 16.11
CA GLN A 79 -8.68 -0.80 17.45
C GLN A 79 -8.76 -2.00 18.41
N GLU A 80 -9.79 -2.83 18.28
CA GLU A 80 -9.94 -4.09 19.03
C GLU A 80 -8.85 -5.10 18.65
N ILE A 81 -8.51 -5.24 17.37
CA ILE A 81 -7.37 -6.05 16.91
C ILE A 81 -6.09 -5.56 17.55
N SER A 82 -5.81 -4.26 17.42
CA SER A 82 -4.58 -3.64 17.90
C SER A 82 -4.45 -3.80 19.41
N SER A 83 -5.49 -3.48 20.18
CA SER A 83 -5.46 -3.60 21.64
C SER A 83 -5.35 -5.05 22.11
N SER A 84 -6.07 -5.98 21.46
CA SER A 84 -6.04 -7.39 21.79
C SER A 84 -4.68 -8.03 21.50
N LEU A 85 -4.07 -7.72 20.35
CA LEU A 85 -2.73 -8.18 20.05
C LEU A 85 -1.72 -7.58 21.02
N LEU A 86 -1.75 -6.26 21.24
CA LEU A 86 -0.84 -5.57 22.16
C LEU A 86 -1.02 -6.00 23.63
N SER A 87 -2.13 -6.64 23.99
CA SER A 87 -2.32 -7.22 25.32
C SER A 87 -1.43 -8.46 25.56
N ILE A 88 -0.93 -9.11 24.51
CA ILE A 88 -0.03 -10.25 24.60
C ILE A 88 1.36 -9.72 25.02
N SER A 89 1.77 -10.08 26.23
CA SER A 89 3.04 -9.61 26.79
C SER A 89 4.22 -9.98 25.89
N GLY A 90 5.03 -8.99 25.53
CA GLY A 90 6.22 -9.17 24.71
C GLY A 90 5.95 -9.50 23.24
N ILE A 91 4.73 -9.30 22.73
CA ILE A 91 4.40 -9.56 21.31
C ILE A 91 5.10 -8.57 20.36
N THR A 92 5.37 -7.35 20.83
CA THR A 92 5.86 -6.25 19.99
C THR A 92 7.28 -6.49 19.48
N LYS A 93 8.14 -7.15 20.29
CA LYS A 93 9.53 -7.46 19.93
C LYS A 93 9.63 -8.33 18.67
N PHE A 94 8.63 -9.19 18.43
CA PHE A 94 8.59 -10.07 17.26
C PHE A 94 8.35 -9.32 15.95
N PHE A 95 7.87 -8.08 16.01
CA PHE A 95 7.50 -7.30 14.82
C PHE A 95 8.15 -5.93 14.79
N GLU A 96 9.07 -5.64 15.71
CA GLU A 96 9.73 -4.33 15.81
C GLU A 96 10.54 -4.05 14.53
N LYS A 97 10.38 -2.83 13.97
CA LYS A 97 11.02 -2.40 12.72
C LYS A 97 10.71 -3.25 11.48
N GLN A 98 9.69 -4.10 11.57
CA GLN A 98 9.23 -4.88 10.42
C GLN A 98 8.21 -4.06 9.63
N ASN A 99 8.28 -4.17 8.30
CA ASN A 99 7.28 -3.56 7.42
C ASN A 99 5.94 -4.28 7.57
N VAL A 100 4.90 -3.50 7.86
CA VAL A 100 3.52 -3.95 7.90
C VAL A 100 2.83 -3.49 6.63
N TYR A 101 2.13 -4.43 5.99
CA TYR A 101 1.29 -4.18 4.83
C TYR A 101 -0.16 -4.46 5.20
N ILE A 102 -1.03 -3.46 5.10
CA ILE A 102 -2.48 -3.60 5.23
C ILE A 102 -3.08 -3.56 3.85
N SER A 103 -3.60 -4.70 3.42
CA SER A 103 -4.17 -4.89 2.09
C SER A 103 -5.69 -4.77 2.14
N LEU A 104 -6.25 -3.90 1.30
CA LEU A 104 -7.69 -3.78 1.11
C LEU A 104 -8.13 -4.74 0.00
N VAL A 105 -8.95 -5.71 0.38
CA VAL A 105 -9.44 -6.76 -0.51
C VAL A 105 -10.97 -6.66 -0.60
N PRO A 106 -11.57 -6.79 -1.80
CA PRO A 106 -13.02 -6.84 -1.94
C PRO A 106 -13.60 -8.01 -1.14
N GLY A 107 -14.43 -7.72 -0.15
CA GLY A 107 -15.13 -8.71 0.66
C GLY A 107 -16.48 -9.13 0.07
N LEU A 108 -17.16 -10.04 0.75
CA LEU A 108 -18.55 -10.39 0.45
C LEU A 108 -19.51 -9.32 1.00
N ASP A 109 -20.74 -9.27 0.47
CA ASP A 109 -21.83 -8.43 0.99
C ASP A 109 -21.50 -6.94 1.12
N LYS A 110 -20.87 -6.36 0.08
CA LYS A 110 -20.50 -4.94 0.01
C LYS A 110 -19.55 -4.48 1.13
N SER A 111 -18.66 -5.37 1.55
CA SER A 111 -17.66 -5.07 2.58
C SER A 111 -16.24 -5.02 2.00
N ILE A 112 -15.34 -4.40 2.76
CA ILE A 112 -13.89 -4.49 2.53
C ILE A 112 -13.33 -5.36 3.63
N ASP A 113 -12.58 -6.38 3.21
CA ASP A 113 -11.78 -7.20 4.10
C ASP A 113 -10.35 -6.67 4.13
N PHE A 114 -9.71 -6.82 5.30
CA PHE A 114 -8.32 -6.45 5.50
C PHE A 114 -7.46 -7.69 5.67
N LEU A 115 -6.34 -7.74 4.94
CA LEU A 115 -5.27 -8.69 5.17
C LEU A 115 -4.05 -7.91 5.68
N TYR A 116 -3.67 -8.19 6.93
CA TYR A 116 -2.45 -7.66 7.52
C TYR A 116 -1.34 -8.66 7.25
N SER A 117 -0.23 -8.18 6.70
CA SER A 117 0.93 -8.99 6.39
C SER A 117 2.18 -8.35 6.96
N THR A 118 2.96 -9.13 7.70
CA THR A 118 4.24 -8.72 8.27
C THR A 118 5.15 -9.94 8.38
N GLN A 119 6.34 -9.74 8.93
CA GLN A 119 7.28 -10.82 9.19
C GLN A 119 7.75 -10.82 10.62
N ILE A 120 8.14 -12.01 11.08
CA ILE A 120 8.80 -12.19 12.36
C ILE A 120 10.21 -11.61 12.24
N ASN A 121 10.58 -10.75 13.18
CA ASN A 121 11.92 -10.20 13.30
C ASN A 121 12.95 -11.35 13.38
N HIS A 122 14.03 -11.23 12.62
CA HIS A 122 15.10 -12.23 12.46
C HIS A 122 15.77 -12.67 13.77
N ASP A 123 15.68 -11.83 14.81
CA ASP A 123 16.17 -12.15 16.16
C ASP A 123 15.31 -13.20 16.90
N TYR A 124 14.13 -13.53 16.37
CA TYR A 124 13.15 -14.41 17.00
C TYR A 124 12.64 -15.50 16.04
N THR A 125 12.16 -16.59 16.63
CA THR A 125 11.65 -17.76 15.91
C THR A 125 10.12 -17.83 15.95
N GLN A 126 9.55 -18.59 15.01
CA GLN A 126 8.12 -18.91 14.99
C GLN A 126 7.70 -19.61 16.29
N GLU A 127 8.53 -20.50 16.82
CA GLU A 127 8.25 -21.25 18.05
C GLU A 127 8.12 -20.32 19.26
N GLU A 128 9.01 -19.34 19.39
CA GLU A 128 8.96 -18.34 20.47
C GLU A 128 7.71 -17.46 20.37
N LEU A 129 7.30 -17.08 19.15
CA LEU A 129 6.07 -16.33 18.93
C LEU A 129 4.84 -17.17 19.33
N LEU A 130 4.80 -18.44 18.91
CA LEU A 130 3.72 -19.36 19.26
C LEU A 130 3.64 -19.59 20.77
N GLN A 131 4.78 -19.68 21.45
CA GLN A 131 4.84 -19.81 22.90
C GLN A 131 4.28 -18.55 23.59
N ALA A 132 4.65 -17.36 23.13
CA ALA A 132 4.13 -16.10 23.66
C ALA A 132 2.59 -16.04 23.53
N ILE A 133 2.05 -16.38 22.36
CA ILE A 133 0.60 -16.42 22.12
C ILE A 133 -0.08 -17.44 23.05
N ARG A 134 0.43 -18.67 23.15
CA ARG A 134 -0.17 -19.73 23.99
C ARG A 134 -0.08 -19.44 25.49
N SER A 135 0.92 -18.67 25.91
CA SER A 135 1.10 -18.26 27.31
C SER A 135 0.16 -17.14 27.75
N SER A 136 -0.53 -16.52 26.79
CA SER A 136 -1.53 -15.49 27.06
C SER A 136 -2.92 -16.09 27.32
N SER A 137 -3.84 -15.30 27.85
CA SER A 137 -5.23 -15.71 28.13
C SER A 137 -6.11 -15.80 26.88
N VAL A 138 -5.53 -16.07 25.71
CA VAL A 138 -6.23 -16.07 24.41
C VAL A 138 -6.68 -17.49 24.08
N ASP A 139 -7.94 -17.66 23.65
CA ASP A 139 -8.41 -18.94 23.14
C ASP A 139 -7.84 -19.18 21.74
N VAL A 140 -6.99 -20.20 21.62
CA VAL A 140 -6.29 -20.55 20.37
C VAL A 140 -6.85 -21.86 19.83
N LYS A 141 -7.54 -21.80 18.68
CA LYS A 141 -7.99 -22.99 17.94
C LYS A 141 -7.21 -23.12 16.66
N ALA A 142 -6.41 -24.18 16.52
CA ALA A 142 -5.65 -24.44 15.30
C ALA A 142 -6.39 -25.42 14.39
N GLU A 143 -6.56 -25.05 13.12
CA GLU A 143 -7.13 -25.92 12.09
C GLU A 143 -6.37 -25.70 10.77
N ASN A 144 -5.88 -26.78 10.16
CA ASN A 144 -5.21 -26.77 8.85
C ASN A 144 -4.08 -25.73 8.71
N GLY A 145 -3.26 -25.55 9.75
CA GLY A 145 -2.13 -24.61 9.74
C GLY A 145 -2.51 -23.14 9.97
N ILE A 146 -3.75 -22.85 10.34
CA ILE A 146 -4.24 -21.53 10.72
C ILE A 146 -4.74 -21.56 12.15
N MET A 147 -4.40 -20.55 12.92
CA MET A 147 -4.85 -20.36 14.29
C MET A 147 -5.96 -19.32 14.33
N LYS A 148 -7.12 -19.66 14.89
CA LYS A 148 -8.12 -18.69 15.29
C LYS A 148 -7.79 -18.21 16.70
N LEU A 149 -7.53 -16.92 16.84
CA LEU A 149 -7.36 -16.23 18.13
C LEU A 149 -8.70 -15.62 18.51
N SER A 150 -9.26 -15.99 19.65
CA SER A 150 -10.48 -15.39 20.19
C SER A 150 -10.18 -14.74 21.54
N PHE A 151 -10.51 -13.46 21.68
CA PHE A 151 -10.38 -12.70 22.92
C PHE A 151 -11.79 -12.49 23.48
N ASN A 152 -11.97 -12.69 24.79
CA ASN A 152 -13.27 -12.70 25.50
C ASN A 152 -14.33 -11.76 24.88
N ASP A 153 -15.36 -12.36 24.25
CA ASP A 153 -16.52 -11.74 23.57
C ASP A 153 -16.26 -10.90 22.30
N SER A 154 -15.02 -10.84 21.82
CA SER A 154 -14.66 -10.16 20.56
C SER A 154 -14.71 -11.09 19.34
N THR A 155 -14.79 -10.48 18.15
CA THR A 155 -14.71 -11.22 16.88
C THR A 155 -13.34 -11.90 16.78
N GLY A 156 -13.30 -13.23 16.67
CA GLY A 156 -12.03 -13.95 16.53
C GLY A 156 -11.33 -13.68 15.20
N PHE A 157 -10.00 -13.61 15.22
CA PHE A 157 -9.15 -13.38 14.05
C PHE A 157 -8.40 -14.65 13.67
N PHE A 158 -8.09 -14.78 12.39
CA PHE A 158 -7.30 -15.88 11.86
C PHE A 158 -5.85 -15.42 11.66
N VAL A 159 -4.92 -16.22 12.17
CA VAL A 159 -3.48 -16.03 12.05
C VAL A 159 -2.88 -17.19 11.28
N GLY A 160 -2.14 -16.87 10.24
CA GLY A 160 -1.35 -17.82 9.46
C GLY A 160 0.13 -17.52 9.66
N ILE A 161 0.93 -18.54 9.97
CA ILE A 161 2.38 -18.41 10.08
C ILE A 161 3.04 -19.47 9.19
N LYS A 162 3.99 -19.04 8.37
CA LYS A 162 4.78 -19.92 7.51
C LYS A 162 6.17 -19.32 7.32
N ASP A 163 7.19 -20.05 7.75
CA ASP A 163 8.56 -19.53 7.83
C ASP A 163 8.55 -18.22 8.68
N ASN A 164 9.02 -17.11 8.14
CA ASN A 164 8.96 -15.81 8.82
C ASN A 164 7.70 -14.99 8.46
N LEU A 165 6.84 -15.46 7.55
CA LEU A 165 5.63 -14.76 7.14
C LEU A 165 4.56 -14.89 8.21
N LEU A 166 3.99 -13.76 8.62
CA LEU A 166 2.80 -13.69 9.45
C LEU A 166 1.68 -12.97 8.73
N LEU A 167 0.51 -13.60 8.70
CA LEU A 167 -0.72 -13.08 8.13
C LEU A 167 -1.82 -13.04 9.18
N LEU A 168 -2.62 -11.99 9.16
CA LEU A 168 -3.77 -11.81 10.03
C LEU A 168 -4.96 -11.28 9.24
N SER A 169 -6.16 -11.83 9.49
CA SER A 169 -7.42 -11.31 8.94
C SER A 169 -8.62 -11.81 9.76
N THR A 170 -9.74 -11.11 9.70
CA THR A 170 -11.06 -11.63 10.11
C THR A 170 -11.58 -12.70 9.14
N ASN A 171 -11.03 -12.78 7.92
CA ASN A 171 -11.42 -13.74 6.89
C ASN A 171 -10.36 -14.84 6.74
N SER A 172 -10.70 -16.06 7.15
CA SER A 172 -9.78 -17.20 7.08
C SER A 172 -9.33 -17.55 5.67
N ASN A 173 -10.15 -17.29 4.65
CA ASN A 173 -9.81 -17.58 3.26
C ASN A 173 -8.69 -16.65 2.76
N LEU A 174 -8.66 -15.38 3.19
CA LEU A 174 -7.58 -14.45 2.84
C LEU A 174 -6.24 -14.92 3.43
N VAL A 175 -6.25 -15.40 4.67
CA VAL A 175 -5.05 -15.98 5.30
C VAL A 175 -4.60 -17.23 4.53
N LYS A 176 -5.51 -18.17 4.24
CA LYS A 176 -5.18 -19.39 3.48
C LYS A 176 -4.54 -19.08 2.13
N LYS A 177 -5.15 -18.17 1.37
CA LYS A 177 -4.64 -17.75 0.07
C LYS A 177 -3.27 -17.08 0.20
N GLY A 178 -3.12 -16.15 1.15
CA GLY A 178 -1.87 -15.45 1.39
C GLY A 178 -0.69 -16.38 1.72
N LEU A 179 -0.91 -17.46 2.48
CA LEU A 179 0.14 -18.42 2.85
C LEU A 179 0.67 -19.26 1.67
N VAL A 180 -0.11 -19.39 0.61
CA VAL A 180 0.25 -20.18 -0.58
C VAL A 180 0.75 -19.33 -1.75
N VAL A 181 0.69 -17.99 -1.64
CA VAL A 181 1.19 -17.08 -2.66
C VAL A 181 2.67 -17.34 -2.90
N LYS A 182 3.01 -17.61 -4.15
CA LYS A 182 4.39 -17.71 -4.60
C LYS A 182 4.85 -16.38 -5.20
N ARG A 183 6.16 -16.14 -5.18
CA ARG A 183 6.78 -14.91 -5.71
C ARG A 183 6.38 -14.62 -7.17
N ASP A 184 6.29 -15.64 -8.00
CA ASP A 184 5.85 -15.56 -9.40
C ASP A 184 4.38 -15.14 -9.55
N GLN A 185 3.55 -15.39 -8.54
CA GLN A 185 2.11 -15.06 -8.55
C GLN A 185 1.81 -13.64 -8.04
N SER A 186 2.65 -13.08 -7.17
CA SER A 186 2.46 -11.72 -6.61
C SER A 186 2.66 -10.57 -7.60
N GLY A 187 3.14 -10.87 -8.82
CA GLY A 187 2.93 -10.05 -9.99
C GLY A 187 3.74 -8.75 -10.09
N ARG A 188 3.37 -7.94 -11.09
CA ARG A 188 4.00 -6.65 -11.42
C ARG A 188 3.84 -5.60 -10.29
N PHE A 189 2.74 -5.68 -9.55
CA PHE A 189 2.44 -4.71 -8.50
C PHE A 189 3.37 -4.83 -7.29
N ALA A 190 3.70 -6.04 -6.84
CA ALA A 190 4.70 -6.24 -5.78
C ALA A 190 6.08 -5.69 -6.17
N ASN A 191 6.50 -5.90 -7.43
CA ASN A 191 7.77 -5.36 -7.94
C ASN A 191 7.75 -3.82 -7.99
N PHE A 192 6.62 -3.23 -8.36
CA PHE A 192 6.44 -1.77 -8.33
C PHE A 192 6.57 -1.21 -6.91
N ILE A 193 5.93 -1.84 -5.93
CA ILE A 193 6.01 -1.44 -4.51
C ILE A 193 7.46 -1.53 -4.02
N GLN A 194 8.13 -2.65 -4.31
CA GLN A 194 9.52 -2.87 -3.92
C GLN A 194 10.48 -1.80 -4.51
N ALA A 195 10.25 -1.39 -5.76
CA ALA A 195 11.06 -0.36 -6.40
C ALA A 195 10.86 1.02 -5.75
N ASN A 196 9.65 1.31 -5.27
CA ASN A 196 9.26 2.61 -4.74
C ASN A 196 9.44 2.75 -3.22
N SER A 197 9.43 1.67 -2.45
CA SER A 197 9.62 1.70 -0.99
C SER A 197 10.99 2.24 -0.58
N ARG A 198 12.01 2.07 -1.42
CA ARG A 198 13.37 2.60 -1.16
C ARG A 198 13.45 4.12 -1.23
N VAL A 199 12.61 4.74 -2.05
CA VAL A 199 12.56 6.20 -2.26
C VAL A 199 11.91 6.90 -1.06
N ALA A 200 11.11 6.15 -0.29
CA ALA A 200 10.20 6.66 0.71
C ALA A 200 10.69 6.43 2.16
N LYS A 201 11.99 6.17 2.37
CA LYS A 201 12.63 6.00 3.71
C LYS A 201 12.39 7.12 4.74
N ASN A 202 11.86 8.27 4.33
CA ASN A 202 11.53 9.39 5.21
C ASN A 202 10.01 9.64 5.34
N SER A 203 9.14 8.82 4.75
CA SER A 203 7.70 8.87 5.03
C SER A 203 7.31 8.00 6.21
N LEU A 204 6.31 8.48 6.93
CA LEU A 204 5.67 7.75 8.02
C LEU A 204 4.92 6.52 7.50
N ALA A 205 4.17 6.69 6.42
CA ALA A 205 3.45 5.62 5.78
C ALA A 205 3.29 5.88 4.28
N GLU A 206 3.00 4.82 3.56
CA GLU A 206 2.87 4.79 2.12
C GLU A 206 1.55 4.13 1.74
N VAL A 207 0.96 4.60 0.65
CA VAL A 207 -0.22 4.01 0.02
C VAL A 207 0.12 3.66 -1.41
N TYR A 208 -0.02 2.39 -1.72
CA TYR A 208 0.15 1.87 -3.07
C TYR A 208 -1.21 1.54 -3.65
N ILE A 209 -1.45 1.95 -4.89
CA ILE A 209 -2.72 1.72 -5.58
C ILE A 209 -2.46 0.92 -6.85
N ASN A 210 -3.14 -0.20 -6.98
CA ASN A 210 -3.26 -0.97 -8.20
C ASN A 210 -4.56 -0.57 -8.91
N PHE A 211 -4.46 0.32 -9.89
CA PHE A 211 -5.65 0.80 -10.60
C PHE A 211 -6.31 -0.27 -11.49
N GLU A 212 -5.63 -1.37 -11.78
CA GLU A 212 -6.22 -2.49 -12.52
C GLU A 212 -7.28 -3.21 -11.66
N MET A 213 -7.02 -3.34 -10.36
CA MET A 213 -7.92 -4.01 -9.41
C MET A 213 -8.86 -3.04 -8.70
N LEU A 214 -8.53 -1.74 -8.65
CA LEU A 214 -9.29 -0.70 -7.97
C LEU A 214 -10.79 -0.66 -8.34
N PRO A 215 -11.21 -0.80 -9.61
CA PRO A 215 -12.64 -0.83 -9.94
C PRO A 215 -13.41 -1.90 -9.19
N THR A 216 -12.81 -3.09 -9.02
CA THR A 216 -13.44 -4.22 -8.30
C THR A 216 -13.66 -3.85 -6.84
N LEU A 217 -12.67 -3.25 -6.18
CA LEU A 217 -12.80 -2.79 -4.80
C LEU A 217 -13.88 -1.71 -4.66
N LEU A 218 -13.86 -0.70 -5.52
CA LEU A 218 -14.81 0.41 -5.46
C LEU A 218 -16.25 -0.04 -5.73
N LYS A 219 -16.46 -0.93 -6.72
CA LYS A 219 -17.80 -1.47 -7.05
C LYS A 219 -18.36 -2.36 -5.95
N THR A 220 -17.52 -2.93 -5.08
CA THR A 220 -18.00 -3.67 -3.90
C THR A 220 -18.65 -2.73 -2.89
N ILE A 221 -18.09 -1.55 -2.63
CA ILE A 221 -18.60 -0.62 -1.61
C ILE A 221 -19.55 0.44 -2.15
N MET A 222 -19.49 0.75 -3.45
CA MET A 222 -20.30 1.80 -4.07
C MET A 222 -21.45 1.19 -4.89
N PRO A 223 -22.69 1.64 -4.69
CA PRO A 223 -23.79 1.24 -5.57
C PRO A 223 -23.63 1.90 -6.96
N GLY A 224 -23.73 1.10 -8.03
CA GLY A 224 -23.78 1.61 -9.41
C GLY A 224 -22.45 1.52 -10.17
N GLN A 225 -22.35 2.30 -11.25
CA GLN A 225 -21.16 2.36 -12.10
C GLN A 225 -20.26 3.54 -11.67
N LEU A 226 -18.95 3.37 -11.84
CA LEU A 226 -17.98 4.45 -11.63
C LEU A 226 -18.17 5.50 -12.74
N SER A 227 -18.83 6.58 -12.40
CA SER A 227 -19.27 7.62 -13.35
C SER A 227 -18.91 9.02 -12.84
N GLY A 228 -19.10 10.04 -13.68
CA GLY A 228 -18.71 11.41 -13.36
C GLY A 228 -17.21 11.52 -13.05
N GLU A 229 -16.89 12.09 -11.90
CA GLU A 229 -15.50 12.28 -11.43
C GLU A 229 -14.75 10.96 -11.18
N LEU A 230 -15.47 9.85 -10.98
CA LEU A 230 -14.87 8.53 -10.74
C LEU A 230 -14.69 7.73 -12.03
N ALA A 231 -15.22 8.20 -13.16
CA ALA A 231 -15.08 7.51 -14.44
C ALA A 231 -13.61 7.25 -14.83
N PRO A 232 -12.65 8.16 -14.57
CA PRO A 232 -11.23 7.87 -14.81
C PRO A 232 -10.68 6.72 -13.98
N LEU A 233 -11.32 6.31 -12.88
CA LEU A 233 -10.90 5.16 -12.09
C LEU A 233 -11.43 3.84 -12.65
N ASP A 234 -12.45 3.87 -13.51
CA ASP A 234 -12.97 2.68 -14.20
C ASP A 234 -12.05 2.35 -15.37
N HIS A 235 -11.20 1.32 -15.22
CA HIS A 235 -10.29 0.79 -16.25
C HIS A 235 -9.00 1.59 -16.51
N GLN A 236 -8.12 1.66 -15.52
CA GLN A 236 -6.73 2.11 -15.73
C GLN A 236 -5.74 0.97 -15.48
N ASN A 237 -4.74 0.84 -16.35
CA ASN A 237 -3.57 0.01 -16.07
C ASN A 237 -2.41 0.93 -15.66
N ALA A 238 -2.38 1.25 -14.38
CA ALA A 238 -1.36 2.09 -13.76
C ALA A 238 -1.17 1.65 -12.31
N TYR A 239 -0.04 2.02 -11.74
CA TYR A 239 0.23 1.89 -10.31
C TYR A 239 0.54 3.26 -9.72
N ALA A 240 0.06 3.55 -8.52
CA ALA A 240 0.51 4.74 -7.78
C ALA A 240 1.27 4.36 -6.53
N ALA A 241 2.27 5.16 -6.20
CA ALA A 241 2.97 5.18 -4.93
C ALA A 241 2.76 6.55 -4.31
N LEU A 242 2.08 6.60 -3.17
CA LEU A 242 1.70 7.82 -2.48
C LEU A 242 2.30 7.80 -1.07
N MET A 243 2.89 8.90 -0.65
CA MET A 243 3.39 9.10 0.71
C MET A 243 2.31 9.78 1.54
N TYR A 244 2.03 9.24 2.72
CA TYR A 244 1.16 9.86 3.70
C TYR A 244 1.92 10.94 4.46
N ASN A 245 1.47 12.19 4.32
CA ASN A 245 1.97 13.32 5.09
C ASN A 245 1.02 13.56 6.27
N PHE A 246 1.53 13.36 7.48
CA PHE A 246 0.73 13.46 8.69
C PHE A 246 0.26 14.90 8.95
N SER A 247 -1.05 15.04 9.14
CA SER A 247 -1.70 16.21 9.74
C SER A 247 -2.91 15.74 10.53
N ARG A 248 -3.19 16.40 11.67
CA ARG A 248 -4.38 16.12 12.49
C ARG A 248 -5.67 16.58 11.81
N GLU A 249 -5.58 17.60 10.97
CA GLU A 249 -6.74 18.26 10.37
C GLU A 249 -6.98 17.83 8.92
N LYS A 250 -5.99 17.16 8.30
CA LYS A 250 -6.02 16.81 6.87
C LYS A 250 -5.32 15.50 6.63
N ILE A 251 -5.89 14.68 5.76
CA ILE A 251 -5.20 13.51 5.18
C ILE A 251 -4.60 13.96 3.85
N LEU A 252 -3.26 14.01 3.78
CA LEU A 252 -2.56 14.42 2.57
C LEU A 252 -1.72 13.26 2.03
N PHE A 253 -2.02 12.87 0.79
CA PHE A 253 -1.22 11.92 0.03
C PHE A 253 -0.50 12.64 -1.10
N THR A 254 0.82 12.48 -1.18
CA THR A 254 1.64 13.04 -2.28
C THR A 254 2.44 11.94 -2.93
N GLY A 255 2.47 11.87 -4.25
CA GLY A 255 3.25 10.84 -4.90
C GLY A 255 3.12 10.86 -6.42
N SER A 256 3.34 9.69 -7.01
CA SER A 256 3.38 9.53 -8.46
C SER A 256 2.55 8.34 -8.90
N THR A 257 2.05 8.43 -10.14
CA THR A 257 1.35 7.35 -10.83
C THR A 257 2.17 6.97 -12.06
N GLU A 258 2.45 5.69 -12.20
CA GLU A 258 3.19 5.12 -13.33
C GLU A 258 2.22 4.31 -14.22
N PRO A 259 1.87 4.84 -15.41
CA PRO A 259 1.12 4.09 -16.40
C PRO A 259 1.89 2.86 -16.85
N GLN A 260 1.25 1.71 -16.84
CA GLN A 260 1.86 0.44 -17.20
C GLN A 260 1.77 0.12 -18.70
N ASN A 261 1.04 0.94 -19.46
CA ASN A 261 1.01 0.96 -20.92
C ASN A 261 0.67 2.38 -21.45
N SER A 262 0.86 2.59 -22.75
CA SER A 262 0.69 3.90 -23.40
C SER A 262 -0.74 4.25 -23.84
N THR A 263 -1.73 3.42 -23.52
CA THR A 263 -3.12 3.56 -24.03
C THR A 263 -4.11 4.10 -23.00
N HIS A 264 -3.72 4.23 -21.73
CA HIS A 264 -4.59 4.67 -20.65
C HIS A 264 -4.64 6.18 -20.47
N TYR A 265 -5.65 6.66 -19.73
CA TYR A 265 -5.84 8.10 -19.55
C TYR A 265 -4.61 8.76 -18.90
N PHE A 266 -4.00 8.11 -17.90
CA PHE A 266 -2.83 8.68 -17.23
C PHE A 266 -1.60 8.83 -18.14
N SER A 267 -1.50 8.09 -19.24
CA SER A 267 -0.33 8.19 -20.13
C SER A 267 -0.27 9.51 -20.92
N ILE A 268 -1.39 10.23 -21.04
CA ILE A 268 -1.40 11.56 -21.69
C ILE A 268 -0.65 12.61 -20.87
N PHE A 269 -0.39 12.34 -19.58
CA PHE A 269 0.35 13.22 -18.67
C PHE A 269 1.82 12.84 -18.51
N SER A 270 2.28 11.72 -19.09
CA SER A 270 3.64 11.20 -18.85
C SER A 270 4.77 12.11 -19.36
N THR A 271 4.48 13.04 -20.27
CA THR A 271 5.43 14.03 -20.78
C THR A 271 5.27 15.41 -20.13
N GLU A 272 4.27 15.59 -19.27
CA GLU A 272 4.00 16.86 -18.61
C GLU A 272 4.94 17.05 -17.41
N GLN A 273 5.39 18.29 -17.22
CA GLN A 273 6.15 18.63 -16.02
C GLN A 273 5.19 19.00 -14.88
N ALA A 274 5.58 18.68 -13.64
CA ALA A 274 4.82 19.06 -12.46
C ALA A 274 4.57 20.58 -12.43
N GLN A 275 3.29 20.96 -12.36
CA GLN A 275 2.88 22.37 -12.27
C GLN A 275 2.46 22.72 -10.84
N LYS A 276 2.70 23.97 -10.44
CA LYS A 276 2.23 24.47 -9.15
C LYS A 276 0.72 24.72 -9.23
N ILE A 277 -0.05 23.98 -8.42
CA ILE A 277 -1.49 24.20 -8.26
C ILE A 277 -1.72 25.18 -7.10
N SER A 278 -2.31 26.35 -7.38
CA SER A 278 -2.59 27.39 -6.35
C SER A 278 -4.07 27.56 -6.02
N ILE A 279 -4.96 26.91 -6.79
CA ILE A 279 -6.42 27.03 -6.62
C ILE A 279 -6.90 26.57 -5.23
N THR A 280 -6.14 25.69 -4.58
CA THR A 280 -6.41 25.19 -3.22
C THR A 280 -6.49 26.30 -2.18
N ASN A 281 -5.92 27.48 -2.43
CA ASN A 281 -5.91 28.61 -1.51
C ASN A 281 -7.17 29.48 -1.58
N ILE A 282 -8.06 29.22 -2.54
CA ILE A 282 -9.27 30.02 -2.77
C ILE A 282 -10.55 29.17 -2.79
N LEU A 283 -10.44 27.86 -2.50
CA LEU A 283 -11.60 26.99 -2.42
C LEU A 283 -12.44 27.37 -1.19
N PRO A 284 -13.77 27.53 -1.33
CA PRO A 284 -14.66 27.71 -0.18
C PRO A 284 -14.59 26.54 0.81
N ASP A 285 -14.84 26.82 2.09
CA ASP A 285 -14.81 25.80 3.15
C ASP A 285 -15.85 24.67 2.95
N ASN A 286 -16.91 24.92 2.19
CA ASN A 286 -17.94 23.93 1.86
C ASN A 286 -17.70 23.19 0.53
N THR A 287 -16.47 23.24 -0.01
CA THR A 287 -16.12 22.50 -1.23
C THR A 287 -16.16 20.99 -0.96
N ALA A 288 -17.08 20.28 -1.61
CA ALA A 288 -17.23 18.83 -1.44
C ALA A 288 -16.18 18.00 -2.19
N SER A 289 -15.86 18.40 -3.43
CA SER A 289 -14.83 17.79 -4.27
C SER A 289 -14.26 18.83 -5.21
N TYR A 290 -12.98 18.69 -5.54
CA TYR A 290 -12.34 19.50 -6.57
C TYR A 290 -11.17 18.74 -7.19
N THR A 291 -11.01 18.85 -8.51
CA THR A 291 -9.88 18.29 -9.25
C THR A 291 -9.22 19.39 -10.07
N ALA A 292 -7.90 19.54 -9.92
CA ALA A 292 -7.09 20.41 -10.77
C ALA A 292 -6.13 19.59 -11.63
N TYR A 293 -6.00 19.98 -12.88
CA TYR A 293 -5.00 19.45 -13.81
C TYR A 293 -3.97 20.53 -14.11
N GLY A 294 -2.71 20.24 -13.81
CA GLY A 294 -1.59 21.08 -14.18
C GLY A 294 -0.98 20.59 -15.49
N ILE A 295 -1.19 21.32 -16.58
CA ILE A 295 -0.58 21.03 -17.89
C ILE A 295 0.35 22.16 -18.28
N THR A 296 1.47 21.82 -18.92
CA THR A 296 2.51 22.78 -19.34
C THR A 296 2.01 23.65 -20.49
N SER A 297 1.36 23.03 -21.49
CA SER A 297 0.75 23.72 -22.61
C SER A 297 -0.47 22.98 -23.13
N TYR A 298 -1.58 23.72 -23.30
CA TYR A 298 -2.79 23.16 -23.91
C TYR A 298 -2.56 22.71 -25.36
N SER A 299 -1.68 23.39 -26.11
CA SER A 299 -1.42 23.05 -27.51
C SER A 299 -0.71 21.71 -27.68
N SER A 300 0.17 21.32 -26.75
CA SER A 300 0.83 20.01 -26.74
C SER A 300 -0.04 18.92 -26.14
N PHE A 301 -0.85 19.26 -25.13
CA PHE A 301 -1.73 18.32 -24.44
C PHE A 301 -2.93 17.88 -25.30
N ARG A 302 -3.57 18.83 -25.99
CA ARG A 302 -4.82 18.58 -26.73
C ARG A 302 -4.72 17.46 -27.78
N PRO A 303 -3.66 17.37 -28.61
CA PRO A 303 -3.52 16.26 -29.56
C PRO A 303 -3.46 14.88 -28.89
N LEU A 304 -2.79 14.76 -27.74
CA LEU A 304 -2.72 13.52 -26.96
C LEU A 304 -4.10 13.11 -26.45
N LEU A 305 -4.86 14.08 -25.92
CA LEU A 305 -6.23 13.85 -25.45
C LEU A 305 -7.18 13.44 -26.61
N GLN A 306 -7.06 14.09 -27.77
CA GLN A 306 -7.87 13.73 -28.95
C GLN A 306 -7.56 12.31 -29.44
N GLN A 307 -6.28 11.96 -29.50
CA GLN A 307 -5.86 10.61 -29.87
C GLN A 307 -6.38 9.56 -28.86
N TRP A 308 -6.38 9.90 -27.58
CA TRP A 308 -6.95 9.03 -26.54
C TRP A 308 -8.46 8.82 -26.73
N PHE A 309 -9.24 9.89 -26.97
CA PHE A 309 -10.67 9.77 -27.24
C PHE A 309 -10.97 8.91 -28.47
N LYS A 310 -10.17 9.06 -29.53
CA LYS A 310 -10.27 8.25 -30.76
C LYS A 310 -10.02 6.77 -30.48
N THR A 311 -8.93 6.48 -29.78
CA THR A 311 -8.52 5.09 -29.44
C THR A 311 -9.59 4.38 -28.61
N ASN A 312 -10.33 5.13 -27.78
CA ASN A 312 -11.39 4.60 -26.93
C ASN A 312 -12.82 4.76 -27.52
N GLY A 313 -12.95 5.12 -28.80
CA GLY A 313 -14.27 5.22 -29.47
C GLY A 313 -15.18 6.34 -28.95
N MET A 314 -14.61 7.34 -28.25
CA MET A 314 -15.35 8.43 -27.62
C MET A 314 -15.56 9.67 -28.50
N GLU A 315 -14.96 9.71 -29.71
CA GLU A 315 -15.01 10.87 -30.61
C GLU A 315 -16.42 11.41 -30.85
N LYS A 316 -17.40 10.54 -31.13
CA LYS A 316 -18.79 10.95 -31.38
C LYS A 316 -19.43 11.59 -30.16
N LYS A 317 -19.20 11.02 -28.97
CA LYS A 317 -19.74 11.53 -27.71
C LYS A 317 -19.13 12.90 -27.37
N VAL A 318 -17.81 13.02 -27.50
CA VAL A 318 -17.08 14.28 -27.26
C VAL A 318 -17.50 15.36 -28.26
N GLY A 319 -17.60 15.02 -29.55
CA GLY A 319 -18.05 15.96 -30.57
C GLY A 319 -19.46 16.47 -30.32
N LYS A 320 -20.38 15.59 -29.88
CA LYS A 320 -21.72 16.00 -29.46
C LYS A 320 -21.65 16.96 -28.26
N SER A 321 -20.93 16.62 -27.20
CA SER A 321 -20.81 17.49 -26.02
C SER A 321 -20.21 18.87 -26.34
N ILE A 322 -19.21 18.94 -27.23
CA ILE A 322 -18.64 20.22 -27.67
C ILE A 322 -19.67 21.04 -28.45
N ASN A 323 -20.43 20.41 -29.34
CA ASN A 323 -21.48 21.11 -30.08
C ASN A 323 -22.56 21.64 -29.14
N ASP A 324 -23.01 20.82 -28.19
CA ASP A 324 -24.02 21.20 -27.20
C ASP A 324 -23.56 22.46 -26.42
N ILE A 325 -22.30 22.49 -25.95
CA ILE A 325 -21.70 23.66 -25.25
C ILE A 325 -21.63 24.91 -26.14
N ASN A 326 -21.36 24.76 -27.43
CA ASN A 326 -21.23 25.90 -28.36
C ASN A 326 -22.59 26.44 -28.83
N THR A 327 -23.68 25.69 -28.57
CA THR A 327 -25.06 26.09 -28.93
C THR A 327 -25.87 26.65 -27.77
N GLU A 328 -25.36 26.56 -26.53
CA GLU A 328 -25.84 27.32 -25.37
C GLU A 328 -25.21 28.71 -25.31
#